data_AF-A0A536S7R3-F1
#
_entry.id   AF-A0A536S7R3-F1
#
_cell.length_a   1.000
_cell.length_b   1.000
_cell.length_c   1.000
_cell.angle_alpha   90.00
_cell.angle_beta   90.00
_cell.angle_gamma   90.00
#
_symmetry.space_group_name_H-M   'P 1'
#
loop_
_entity.id
_entity.type
_entity.pdbx_description
1 polymer ?
#
loop_
_entity_poly.entity_id
_entity_poly.type
_entity_poly.pdbx_seq_one_letter_code
_entity_poly.pdbx_strand_id
1 'polypeptide(L)'
;MGRTGNGSRGSIGGADPHPLLPGNRGHLGRRPLGLIALCAVAAWLIAFITWSNGPWGYDFIALYSAARLVATGHPADVTDLPSLIAMERSVQPEAHLNDPNLPALALLMAPLGALPLVPAYAAMLTLAVGALVWAAALLAPLASPGQRLRLLPFALLAPTSLVALAQGQTTPFVLLAVAASLRAPPFWSGTLLGLTLFRPQLFPLLALVALFDRRRAAGLLCAVAVIALGSFALVGIDGMARYPHLLSITATELLPPELGLPPLVRRLVGGDDVMLNTALAVAAFLIGAFAVARGSSDHVTRTVRASIWSVLAAPHALLHDGVIPYPAVAARATTTRATWLWAASGVAVGVIQGAGIPIAAPWLLSLWAAERRAGKSTGF
;
A
#
# COMPACT_ATOMS: atom_id res chain seq x y z
N MET A 1 57.96 -29.99 -47.77
CA MET A 1 57.12 -28.84 -47.36
C MET A 1 56.43 -29.22 -46.05
N GLY A 2 56.77 -28.77 -44.85
CA GLY A 2 57.51 -27.60 -44.44
C GLY A 2 56.59 -26.55 -43.82
N ARG A 3 56.07 -26.79 -42.60
CA ARG A 3 55.82 -25.75 -41.57
C ARG A 3 55.47 -26.36 -40.21
N THR A 4 56.53 -26.47 -39.41
CA THR A 4 56.54 -26.44 -37.96
C THR A 4 56.11 -25.06 -37.46
N GLY A 5 55.28 -25.01 -36.43
CA GLY A 5 54.92 -23.81 -35.67
C GLY A 5 54.80 -24.16 -34.19
N ASN A 6 55.94 -24.10 -33.51
CA ASN A 6 56.16 -24.31 -32.09
C ASN A 6 55.89 -23.00 -31.30
N GLY A 7 55.41 -23.13 -30.06
CA GLY A 7 55.47 -22.08 -29.02
C GLY A 7 54.15 -21.33 -28.81
N SER A 8 53.64 -21.13 -27.59
CA SER A 8 54.34 -21.02 -26.32
C SER A 8 53.55 -21.59 -25.14
N ARG A 9 54.29 -22.27 -24.26
CA ARG A 9 53.95 -22.51 -22.86
C ARG A 9 53.79 -21.18 -22.14
N GLY A 10 52.62 -20.93 -21.58
CA GLY A 10 52.41 -19.98 -20.49
C GLY A 10 51.97 -20.74 -19.25
N SER A 11 52.92 -21.13 -18.41
CA SER A 11 52.65 -21.54 -17.04
C SER A 11 52.32 -20.29 -16.22
N ILE A 12 51.10 -20.19 -15.71
CA ILE A 12 50.85 -19.45 -14.47
C ILE A 12 50.15 -20.44 -13.54
N GLY A 13 51.00 -21.15 -12.79
CA GLY A 13 50.62 -21.66 -11.50
C GLY A 13 50.24 -20.50 -10.60
N GLY A 14 49.13 -20.67 -9.91
CA GLY A 14 48.54 -19.70 -9.01
C GLY A 14 47.16 -20.21 -8.64
N ALA A 15 47.08 -21.49 -8.26
CA ALA A 15 45.98 -21.97 -7.46
C ALA A 15 46.01 -21.12 -6.19
N ASP A 16 45.18 -20.08 -6.15
CA ASP A 16 44.97 -19.25 -4.99
C ASP A 16 44.17 -20.11 -4.01
N PRO A 17 44.79 -20.76 -3.01
CA PRO A 17 44.11 -21.63 -2.06
C PRO A 17 43.74 -20.74 -0.88
N HIS A 18 43.06 -19.63 -1.14
CA HIS A 18 42.44 -18.86 -0.09
C HIS A 18 40.98 -19.30 -0.02
N PRO A 19 40.66 -20.25 0.88
CA PRO A 19 39.27 -20.58 1.15
C PRO A 19 38.59 -19.27 1.49
N LEU A 20 37.47 -19.02 0.81
CA LEU A 20 36.44 -18.04 1.13
C LEU A 20 36.44 -17.76 2.64
N LEU A 21 37.21 -16.76 3.07
CA LEU A 21 37.30 -16.43 4.48
C LEU A 21 35.89 -16.05 4.92
N PRO A 22 35.34 -16.67 5.97
CA PRO A 22 34.07 -16.25 6.57
C PRO A 22 34.30 -14.94 7.36
N GLY A 23 34.88 -13.92 6.72
CA GLY A 23 35.45 -12.74 7.36
C GLY A 23 34.55 -11.50 7.34
N ASN A 24 33.35 -11.56 6.78
CA ASN A 24 32.46 -10.38 6.72
C ASN A 24 30.98 -10.67 6.97
N ARG A 25 30.67 -11.74 7.73
CA ARG A 25 29.31 -11.99 8.25
C ARG A 25 29.06 -11.39 9.64
N GLY A 26 30.03 -10.66 10.21
CA GLY A 26 30.06 -10.41 11.67
C GLY A 26 29.60 -9.06 12.20
N HIS A 27 29.25 -8.07 11.36
CA HIS A 27 28.94 -6.71 11.85
C HIS A 27 27.67 -6.09 11.25
N LEU A 28 26.61 -6.88 11.06
CA LEU A 28 25.28 -6.36 11.36
C LEU A 28 25.19 -6.24 12.90
N GLY A 29 25.95 -5.28 13.45
CA GLY A 29 26.08 -5.08 14.90
C GLY A 29 24.72 -4.84 15.52
N ARG A 30 24.55 -4.96 16.84
CA ARG A 30 23.26 -4.82 17.57
C ARG A 30 22.50 -3.48 17.36
N ARG A 31 23.09 -2.51 16.65
CA ARG A 31 22.58 -1.15 16.44
C ARG A 31 21.31 -1.00 15.57
N PRO A 32 21.05 -1.77 14.49
CA PRO A 32 19.86 -1.61 13.67
C PRO A 32 18.62 -2.16 14.35
N LEU A 33 18.73 -3.22 15.18
CA LEU A 33 17.59 -3.76 15.94
C LEU A 33 17.07 -2.75 16.96
N GLY A 34 17.97 -2.07 17.68
CA GLY A 34 17.60 -1.01 18.62
C GLY A 34 16.89 0.16 17.92
N LEU A 35 17.40 0.59 16.75
CA LEU A 35 16.74 1.63 15.95
C LEU A 35 15.37 1.17 15.44
N ILE A 36 15.23 -0.08 14.99
CA ILE A 36 13.96 -0.63 14.53
C ILE A 36 12.93 -0.60 15.66
N ALA A 37 13.29 -1.14 16.82
CA ALA A 37 12.42 -1.16 17.99
C ALA A 37 12.03 0.27 18.41
N LEU A 38 12.99 1.20 18.43
CA LEU A 38 12.74 2.60 18.79
C LEU A 38 11.75 3.27 17.83
N CYS A 39 11.95 3.14 16.51
CA CYS A 39 11.05 3.72 15.52
C CYS A 39 9.66 3.08 15.56
N ALA A 40 9.57 1.76 15.78
CA ALA A 40 8.30 1.06 15.88
C ALA A 40 7.51 1.50 17.13
N VAL A 41 8.18 1.58 18.29
CA VAL A 41 7.59 2.07 19.54
C VAL A 41 7.17 3.53 19.40
N ALA A 42 8.00 4.38 18.80
CA ALA A 42 7.66 5.78 18.56
C ALA A 42 6.43 5.93 17.66
N ALA A 43 6.37 5.21 16.54
CA ALA A 43 5.22 5.22 15.64
C ALA A 43 3.94 4.72 16.33
N TRP A 44 4.05 3.64 17.11
CA TRP A 44 2.95 3.09 17.90
C TRP A 44 2.44 4.11 18.92
N LEU A 45 3.33 4.72 19.72
CA LEU A 45 2.94 5.70 20.73
C LEU A 45 2.31 6.94 20.11
N ILE A 46 2.91 7.50 19.05
CA ILE A 46 2.36 8.66 18.35
C ILE A 46 0.95 8.35 17.85
N ALA A 47 0.78 7.25 17.10
CA ALA A 47 -0.52 6.86 16.57
C ALA A 47 -1.57 6.56 17.65
N PHE A 48 -1.17 5.90 18.74
CA PHE A 48 -2.07 5.59 19.85
C PHE A 48 -2.53 6.84 20.59
N ILE A 49 -1.60 7.76 20.88
CA ILE A 49 -1.90 9.04 21.54
C ILE A 49 -2.75 9.91 20.62
N THR A 50 -2.43 10.00 19.33
CA THR A 50 -3.22 10.77 18.35
C THR A 50 -4.65 10.26 18.25
N TRP A 51 -4.83 8.93 18.16
CA TRP A 51 -6.16 8.31 18.17
C TRP A 51 -6.92 8.57 19.48
N SER A 52 -6.24 8.45 20.63
CA SER A 52 -6.87 8.63 21.94
C SER A 52 -7.29 10.08 22.23
N ASN A 53 -6.68 11.07 21.58
CA ASN A 53 -6.87 12.49 21.87
C ASN A 53 -7.72 13.23 20.82
N GLY A 54 -8.24 12.56 19.80
CA GLY A 54 -9.04 13.26 18.80
C GLY A 54 -10.12 12.41 18.17
N PRO A 55 -11.06 13.04 17.47
CA PRO A 55 -12.16 12.35 16.79
C PRO A 55 -11.70 11.51 15.59
N TRP A 56 -10.40 11.46 15.28
CA TRP A 56 -9.80 10.91 14.07
C TRP A 56 -9.89 9.37 13.92
N GLY A 57 -10.57 8.67 14.83
CA GLY A 57 -10.74 7.22 14.83
C GLY A 57 -11.89 6.68 13.96
N TYR A 58 -12.59 7.52 13.20
CA TYR A 58 -13.77 7.12 12.42
C TYR A 58 -13.52 5.93 11.49
N ASP A 59 -12.38 5.90 10.80
CA ASP A 59 -12.12 4.83 9.83
C ASP A 59 -11.94 3.47 10.50
N PHE A 60 -11.25 3.43 11.66
CA PHE A 60 -11.16 2.22 12.47
C PHE A 60 -12.52 1.83 13.03
N ILE A 61 -13.35 2.79 13.41
CA ILE A 61 -14.70 2.51 13.94
C ILE A 61 -15.58 1.89 12.87
N ALA A 62 -15.51 2.33 11.61
CA ALA A 62 -16.22 1.69 10.50
C ALA A 62 -15.79 0.23 10.33
N LEU A 63 -14.48 -0.02 10.30
CA LEU A 63 -13.90 -1.37 10.22
C LEU A 63 -14.30 -2.25 11.43
N TYR A 64 -14.18 -1.69 12.63
CA TYR A 64 -14.51 -2.35 13.88
C TYR A 64 -16.00 -2.66 13.98
N SER A 65 -16.88 -1.77 13.53
CA SER A 65 -18.33 -1.95 13.59
C SER A 65 -18.79 -3.07 12.67
N ALA A 66 -18.28 -3.11 11.44
CA ALA A 66 -18.52 -4.25 10.54
C ALA A 66 -17.98 -5.57 11.15
N ALA A 67 -16.78 -5.56 11.71
CA ALA A 67 -16.21 -6.73 12.38
C ALA A 67 -17.00 -7.17 13.62
N ARG A 68 -17.53 -6.20 14.39
CA ARG A 68 -18.33 -6.43 15.60
C ARG A 68 -19.66 -7.08 15.24
N LEU A 69 -20.32 -6.67 14.15
CA LEU A 69 -21.53 -7.33 13.63
C LEU A 69 -21.27 -8.81 13.34
N VAL A 70 -20.16 -9.15 12.68
CA VAL A 70 -19.78 -10.55 12.46
C VAL A 70 -19.55 -11.27 13.79
N ALA A 71 -18.77 -10.66 14.70
CA ALA A 71 -18.43 -11.25 15.98
C ALA A 71 -19.64 -11.48 16.91
N THR A 72 -20.71 -10.69 16.77
CA THR A 72 -21.94 -10.82 17.57
C THR A 72 -23.03 -11.63 16.88
N GLY A 73 -22.73 -12.30 15.75
CA GLY A 73 -23.67 -13.20 15.08
C GLY A 73 -24.61 -12.52 14.07
N HIS A 74 -24.28 -11.31 13.61
CA HIS A 74 -25.04 -10.52 12.64
C HIS A 74 -24.28 -10.30 11.32
N PRO A 75 -23.70 -11.35 10.69
CA PRO A 75 -22.86 -11.17 9.50
C PRO A 75 -23.62 -10.62 8.29
N ALA A 76 -24.92 -10.92 8.15
CA ALA A 76 -25.76 -10.42 7.05
C ALA A 76 -26.00 -8.89 7.10
N ASP A 77 -25.78 -8.28 8.26
CA ASP A 77 -26.00 -6.86 8.51
C ASP A 77 -24.77 -6.01 8.15
N VAL A 78 -23.64 -6.63 7.80
CA VAL A 78 -22.40 -5.94 7.36
C VAL A 78 -22.61 -5.10 6.10
N THR A 79 -23.62 -5.43 5.30
CA THR A 79 -24.01 -4.66 4.10
C THR A 79 -25.31 -3.88 4.30
N ASP A 80 -25.86 -3.88 5.51
CA ASP A 80 -27.06 -3.13 5.86
C ASP A 80 -26.68 -1.76 6.42
N LEU A 81 -26.98 -0.70 5.65
CA LEU A 81 -26.58 0.66 6.00
C LEU A 81 -27.13 1.11 7.38
N PRO A 82 -28.44 0.92 7.69
CA PRO A 82 -28.96 1.25 9.01
C PRO A 82 -28.27 0.51 10.15
N SER A 83 -27.99 -0.79 9.98
CA SER A 83 -27.33 -1.60 11.00
C SER A 83 -25.87 -1.20 11.22
N LEU A 84 -25.13 -0.86 10.17
CA LEU A 84 -23.78 -0.30 10.28
C LEU A 84 -23.78 1.02 11.06
N ILE A 85 -24.66 1.96 10.72
CA ILE A 85 -24.77 3.25 11.44
C ILE A 85 -25.13 3.02 12.91
N ALA A 86 -26.08 2.13 13.18
CA ALA A 86 -26.49 1.80 14.54
C ALA A 86 -25.32 1.24 15.34
N MET A 87 -24.52 0.35 14.74
CA MET A 87 -23.33 -0.20 15.37
C MET A 87 -22.26 0.87 15.60
N GLU A 88 -21.94 1.70 14.59
CA GLU A 88 -20.97 2.79 14.71
C GLU A 88 -21.36 3.78 15.82
N ARG A 89 -22.63 4.20 15.87
CA ARG A 89 -23.16 5.11 16.90
C ARG A 89 -23.19 4.48 18.28
N SER A 90 -23.33 3.16 18.39
CA SER A 90 -23.23 2.46 19.67
C SER A 90 -21.80 2.47 20.23
N VAL A 91 -20.80 2.61 19.35
CA VAL A 91 -19.38 2.68 19.71
C VAL A 91 -18.94 4.12 19.93
N GLN A 92 -19.34 5.03 19.04
CA GLN A 92 -19.10 6.47 19.14
C GLN A 92 -20.32 7.23 18.59
N PRO A 93 -21.08 7.96 19.44
CA PRO A 93 -22.33 8.62 19.02
C PRO A 93 -22.17 9.62 17.86
N GLU A 94 -21.00 10.25 17.74
CA GLU A 94 -20.66 11.22 16.69
C GLU A 94 -20.07 10.57 15.43
N ALA A 95 -20.08 9.23 15.33
CA ALA A 95 -19.59 8.54 14.15
C ALA A 95 -20.47 8.79 12.93
N HIS A 96 -19.80 9.06 11.81
CA HIS A 96 -20.37 9.08 10.48
C HIS A 96 -19.76 7.92 9.68
N LEU A 97 -20.57 7.24 8.88
CA LEU A 97 -20.12 6.20 7.98
C LEU A 97 -19.07 6.76 7.05
N ASN A 98 -17.87 6.19 7.08
CA ASN A 98 -16.76 6.75 6.30
C ASN A 98 -16.27 5.84 5.17
N ASP A 99 -16.49 4.50 5.23
CA ASP A 99 -15.84 3.61 4.24
C ASP A 99 -16.42 2.16 4.19
N PRO A 100 -17.27 1.81 3.19
CA PRO A 100 -17.79 0.46 3.02
C PRO A 100 -16.74 -0.48 2.44
N ASN A 101 -16.15 -1.28 3.32
CA ASN A 101 -15.18 -2.29 2.97
C ASN A 101 -15.85 -3.57 2.44
N LEU A 102 -15.09 -4.41 1.72
CA LEU A 102 -15.59 -5.70 1.26
C LEU A 102 -16.03 -6.58 2.45
N PRO A 103 -17.15 -7.31 2.36
CA PRO A 103 -17.64 -8.08 3.50
C PRO A 103 -16.65 -9.10 4.06
N ALA A 104 -15.86 -9.77 3.21
CA ALA A 104 -14.81 -10.68 3.67
C ALA A 104 -13.76 -10.02 4.60
N LEU A 105 -13.56 -8.69 4.53
CA LEU A 105 -12.69 -7.99 5.46
C LEU A 105 -13.26 -8.01 6.88
N ALA A 106 -14.58 -7.82 7.02
CA ALA A 106 -15.25 -7.89 8.32
C ALA A 106 -15.08 -9.28 8.97
N LEU A 107 -15.12 -10.35 8.16
CA LEU A 107 -14.81 -11.69 8.63
C LEU A 107 -13.36 -11.83 9.12
N LEU A 108 -12.39 -11.31 8.36
CA LEU A 108 -10.99 -11.32 8.75
C LEU A 108 -10.74 -10.53 10.05
N MET A 109 -11.48 -9.43 10.24
CA MET A 109 -11.38 -8.55 11.39
C MET A 109 -12.26 -8.98 12.58
N ALA A 110 -13.14 -9.97 12.42
CA ALA A 110 -14.07 -10.42 13.47
C ALA A 110 -13.39 -10.75 14.82
N PRO A 111 -12.17 -11.34 14.89
CA PRO A 111 -11.47 -11.52 16.15
C PRO A 111 -11.17 -10.19 16.88
N LEU A 112 -10.88 -9.11 16.16
CA LEU A 112 -10.74 -7.77 16.73
C LEU A 112 -12.10 -7.19 17.12
N GLY A 113 -13.13 -7.45 16.30
CA GLY A 113 -14.51 -7.09 16.61
C GLY A 113 -15.01 -7.71 17.93
N ALA A 114 -14.54 -8.89 18.32
CA ALA A 114 -14.92 -9.51 19.60
C ALA A 114 -14.38 -8.78 20.84
N LEU A 115 -13.28 -8.01 20.70
CA LEU A 115 -12.66 -7.27 21.80
C LEU A 115 -13.37 -5.94 22.06
N PRO A 116 -13.22 -5.33 23.26
CA PRO A 116 -13.59 -3.92 23.44
C PRO A 116 -12.76 -3.00 22.52
N LEU A 117 -13.30 -1.83 22.17
CA LEU A 117 -12.74 -0.93 21.16
C LEU A 117 -11.25 -0.60 21.38
N VAL A 118 -10.85 -0.20 22.58
CA VAL A 118 -9.46 0.22 22.88
C VAL A 118 -8.46 -0.93 22.70
N PRO A 119 -8.66 -2.13 23.30
CA PRO A 119 -7.86 -3.32 22.99
C PRO A 119 -7.86 -3.70 21.51
N ALA A 120 -9.01 -3.62 20.83
CA ALA A 120 -9.12 -3.93 19.40
C ALA A 120 -8.23 -2.99 18.56
N TYR A 121 -8.28 -1.70 18.85
CA TYR A 121 -7.44 -0.70 18.19
C TYR A 121 -5.95 -0.91 18.50
N ALA A 122 -5.58 -1.13 19.76
CA ALA A 122 -4.19 -1.42 20.14
C ALA A 122 -3.63 -2.66 19.41
N ALA A 123 -4.44 -3.71 19.25
CA ALA A 123 -4.08 -4.90 18.50
C ALA A 123 -3.91 -4.60 17.00
N MET A 124 -4.88 -3.91 16.38
CA MET A 124 -4.79 -3.47 14.99
C MET A 124 -3.54 -2.62 14.72
N LEU A 125 -3.29 -1.63 15.59
CA LEU A 125 -2.14 -0.75 15.51
C LEU A 125 -0.82 -1.53 15.61
N THR A 126 -0.74 -2.49 16.53
CA THR A 126 0.45 -3.35 16.68
C THR A 126 0.71 -4.16 15.41
N LEU A 127 -0.33 -4.76 14.85
CA LEU A 127 -0.24 -5.51 13.59
C LEU A 127 0.17 -4.60 12.42
N ALA A 128 -0.39 -3.39 12.35
CA ALA A 128 -0.10 -2.42 11.30
C ALA A 128 1.35 -1.90 11.38
N VAL A 129 1.86 -1.60 12.58
CA VAL A 129 3.28 -1.26 12.78
C VAL A 129 4.18 -2.42 12.35
N GLY A 130 3.85 -3.65 12.74
CA GLY A 130 4.57 -4.85 12.31
C GLY A 130 4.57 -5.00 10.78
N ALA A 131 3.43 -4.73 10.13
CA ALA A 131 3.30 -4.77 8.68
C ALA A 131 4.19 -3.72 7.99
N LEU A 132 4.27 -2.50 8.51
CA LEU A 132 5.17 -1.46 7.99
C LEU A 132 6.66 -1.83 8.17
N VAL A 133 7.04 -2.35 9.34
CA VAL A 133 8.42 -2.84 9.58
C VAL A 133 8.78 -3.91 8.55
N TRP A 134 7.89 -4.88 8.35
CA TRP A 134 8.15 -5.99 7.44
C TRP A 134 8.14 -5.55 5.97
N ALA A 135 7.21 -4.69 5.58
CA ALA A 135 7.20 -4.09 4.26
C ALA A 135 8.51 -3.33 3.98
N ALA A 136 8.97 -2.50 4.92
CA ALA A 136 10.24 -1.78 4.79
C ALA A 136 11.44 -2.74 4.61
N ALA A 137 11.46 -3.85 5.34
CA ALA A 137 12.50 -4.87 5.19
C ALA A 137 12.47 -5.55 3.80
N LEU A 138 11.29 -5.86 3.27
CA LEU A 138 11.12 -6.47 1.95
C LEU A 138 11.46 -5.52 0.79
N LEU A 139 11.18 -4.22 0.99
CA LEU A 139 11.51 -3.15 0.06
C LEU A 139 12.99 -2.71 0.15
N ALA A 140 13.69 -3.01 1.25
CA ALA A 140 15.06 -2.58 1.46
C ALA A 140 16.02 -2.86 0.30
N PRO A 141 15.99 -4.03 -0.37
CA PRO A 141 16.91 -4.28 -1.49
C PRO A 141 16.60 -3.47 -2.77
N LEU A 142 15.47 -2.75 -2.85
CA LEU A 142 15.23 -1.77 -3.92
C LEU A 142 16.05 -0.49 -3.74
N ALA A 143 16.44 -0.16 -2.50
CA ALA A 143 17.24 1.01 -2.19
C ALA A 143 18.74 0.77 -2.32
N SER A 144 19.49 1.86 -2.48
CA SER A 144 20.95 1.82 -2.45
C SER A 144 21.44 1.28 -1.09
N PRO A 145 22.57 0.54 -1.03
CA PRO A 145 23.04 -0.11 0.19
C PRO A 145 23.10 0.81 1.43
N GLY A 146 23.51 2.07 1.25
CA GLY A 146 23.59 3.07 2.31
C GLY A 146 22.26 3.67 2.77
N GLN A 147 21.16 3.41 2.07
CA GLN A 147 19.81 3.92 2.39
C GLN A 147 18.87 2.84 2.93
N ARG A 148 19.23 1.56 2.86
CA ARG A 148 18.37 0.44 3.27
C ARG A 148 17.83 0.57 4.69
N LEU A 149 18.69 0.90 5.65
CA LEU A 149 18.28 1.09 7.06
C LEU A 149 17.49 2.39 7.28
N ARG A 150 17.62 3.38 6.38
CA ARG A 150 16.92 4.67 6.47
C ARG A 150 15.50 4.62 5.92
N LEU A 151 15.17 3.60 5.14
CA LEU A 151 13.79 3.36 4.71
C LEU A 151 12.85 3.06 5.87
N LEU A 152 13.37 2.48 6.96
CA LEU A 152 12.56 2.11 8.10
C LEU A 152 11.99 3.33 8.85
N PRO A 153 12.79 4.30 9.35
CA PRO A 153 12.23 5.48 9.98
C PRO A 153 11.32 6.26 9.01
N PHE A 154 11.62 6.27 7.71
CA PHE A 154 10.73 6.80 6.70
C PHE A 154 9.39 6.05 6.67
N ALA A 155 9.41 4.73 6.58
CA ALA A 155 8.20 3.91 6.46
C ALA A 155 7.32 3.93 7.72
N LEU A 156 7.89 4.21 8.89
CA LEU A 156 7.16 4.23 10.17
C LEU A 156 6.73 5.63 10.61
N LEU A 157 7.54 6.65 10.33
CA LEU A 157 7.35 8.01 10.86
C LEU A 157 6.99 9.03 9.78
N ALA A 158 6.90 8.63 8.51
CA ALA A 158 6.31 9.50 7.50
C ALA A 158 4.84 9.82 7.85
N PRO A 159 4.35 11.04 7.56
CA PRO A 159 3.00 11.42 7.92
C PRO A 159 1.92 10.50 7.36
N THR A 160 2.07 10.00 6.14
CA THR A 160 1.10 9.09 5.52
C THR A 160 1.00 7.77 6.29
N SER A 161 2.13 7.25 6.79
CA SER A 161 2.14 6.10 7.69
C SER A 161 1.53 6.41 9.05
N LEU A 162 1.90 7.53 9.67
CA LEU A 162 1.35 7.90 10.98
C LEU A 162 -0.16 8.14 10.92
N VAL A 163 -0.67 8.75 9.85
CA VAL A 163 -2.12 8.92 9.61
C VAL A 163 -2.77 7.55 9.40
N ALA A 164 -2.20 6.67 8.58
CA ALA A 164 -2.72 5.32 8.40
C ALA A 164 -2.80 4.54 9.72
N LEU A 165 -1.77 4.65 10.56
CA LEU A 165 -1.72 4.02 11.88
C LEU A 165 -2.75 4.64 12.83
N ALA A 166 -2.80 5.97 12.92
CA ALA A 166 -3.70 6.71 13.82
C ALA A 166 -5.19 6.51 13.47
N GLN A 167 -5.51 6.37 12.18
CA GLN A 167 -6.86 6.08 11.70
C GLN A 167 -7.19 4.58 11.74
N GLY A 168 -6.25 3.71 12.14
CA GLY A 168 -6.42 2.25 12.17
C GLY A 168 -6.71 1.63 10.80
N GLN A 169 -6.13 2.20 9.75
CA GLN A 169 -6.40 1.83 8.36
C GLN A 169 -5.73 0.53 7.93
N THR A 170 -6.27 -0.10 6.88
CA THR A 170 -5.73 -1.36 6.34
C THR A 170 -4.58 -1.20 5.35
N THR A 171 -4.26 0.03 4.94
CA THR A 171 -3.21 0.30 3.95
C THR A 171 -1.82 -0.21 4.32
N PRO A 172 -1.39 -0.31 5.60
CA PRO A 172 -0.16 -0.98 5.98
C PRO A 172 -0.09 -2.46 5.56
N PHE A 173 -1.22 -3.18 5.63
CA PHE A 173 -1.29 -4.58 5.20
C PHE A 173 -1.30 -4.70 3.68
N VAL A 174 -1.96 -3.77 2.98
CA VAL A 174 -1.90 -3.68 1.51
C VAL A 174 -0.47 -3.43 1.05
N LEU A 175 0.24 -2.49 1.68
CA LEU A 175 1.64 -2.23 1.39
C LEU A 175 2.51 -3.47 1.65
N LEU A 176 2.29 -4.19 2.76
CA LEU A 176 3.00 -5.44 3.04
C LEU A 176 2.76 -6.47 1.92
N ALA A 177 1.51 -6.64 1.47
CA ALA A 177 1.18 -7.56 0.39
C ALA A 177 1.90 -7.16 -0.93
N VAL A 178 1.90 -5.87 -1.28
CA VAL A 178 2.64 -5.36 -2.44
C VAL A 178 4.15 -5.61 -2.29
N ALA A 179 4.74 -5.30 -1.14
CA ALA A 179 6.17 -5.50 -0.89
C ALA A 179 6.57 -6.98 -0.93
N ALA A 180 5.75 -7.86 -0.35
CA ALA A 180 5.97 -9.31 -0.38
C ALA A 180 5.82 -9.88 -1.80
N SER A 181 4.92 -9.33 -2.62
CA SER A 181 4.72 -9.77 -4.00
C SER A 181 5.97 -9.61 -4.87
N LEU A 182 6.88 -8.69 -4.52
CA LEU A 182 8.15 -8.47 -5.22
C LEU A 182 9.19 -9.56 -4.95
N ARG A 183 9.00 -10.34 -3.88
CA ARG A 183 9.91 -11.40 -3.44
C ARG A 183 9.32 -12.79 -3.58
N ALA A 184 8.00 -12.88 -3.70
CA ALA A 184 7.29 -14.14 -3.82
C ALA A 184 7.50 -14.78 -5.22
N PRO A 185 7.44 -16.12 -5.30
CA PRO A 185 7.37 -16.81 -6.59
C PRO A 185 6.08 -16.42 -7.33
N PRO A 186 5.98 -16.65 -8.66
CA PRO A 186 4.92 -16.08 -9.49
C PRO A 186 3.49 -16.27 -8.98
N PHE A 187 3.09 -17.49 -8.61
CA PHE A 187 1.73 -17.73 -8.11
C PHE A 187 1.43 -16.90 -6.85
N TRP A 188 2.27 -17.02 -5.81
CA TRP A 188 2.10 -16.29 -4.56
C TRP A 188 2.21 -14.77 -4.73
N SER A 189 3.04 -14.30 -5.65
CA SER A 189 3.12 -12.89 -6.04
C SER A 189 1.76 -12.37 -6.54
N GLY A 190 1.11 -13.15 -7.41
CA GLY A 190 -0.25 -12.89 -7.87
C GLY A 190 -1.28 -12.89 -6.74
N THR A 191 -1.24 -13.89 -5.86
CA THR A 191 -2.13 -14.00 -4.69
C THR A 191 -2.02 -12.77 -3.79
N LEU A 192 -0.79 -12.34 -3.47
CA LEU A 192 -0.54 -11.16 -2.65
C LEU A 192 -1.03 -9.87 -3.32
N LEU A 193 -0.83 -9.72 -4.64
CA LEU A 193 -1.43 -8.61 -5.39
C LEU A 193 -2.96 -8.70 -5.38
N GLY A 194 -3.54 -9.90 -5.35
CA GLY A 194 -4.98 -10.11 -5.19
C GLY A 194 -5.55 -9.68 -3.84
N LEU A 195 -4.78 -9.81 -2.75
CA LEU A 195 -5.19 -9.32 -1.43
C LEU A 195 -5.36 -7.79 -1.38
N THR A 196 -4.78 -7.06 -2.34
CA THR A 196 -4.99 -5.61 -2.45
C THR A 196 -6.43 -5.24 -2.78
N LEU A 197 -7.26 -6.21 -3.19
CA LEU A 197 -8.71 -6.06 -3.38
C LEU A 197 -9.44 -5.55 -2.13
N PHE A 198 -8.91 -5.82 -0.91
CA PHE A 198 -9.43 -5.22 0.33
C PHE A 198 -9.35 -3.68 0.35
N ARG A 199 -8.62 -3.07 -0.59
CA ARG A 199 -8.70 -1.65 -0.95
C ARG A 199 -9.06 -1.52 -2.43
N PRO A 200 -10.35 -1.58 -2.79
CA PRO A 200 -10.80 -1.71 -4.18
C PRO A 200 -10.25 -0.62 -5.12
N GLN A 201 -10.09 0.62 -4.64
CA GLN A 201 -9.55 1.73 -5.44
C GLN A 201 -8.09 1.55 -5.87
N LEU A 202 -7.29 0.77 -5.14
CA LEU A 202 -5.88 0.53 -5.44
C LEU A 202 -5.66 -0.73 -6.28
N PHE A 203 -6.63 -1.64 -6.28
CA PHE A 203 -6.54 -2.96 -6.88
C PHE A 203 -6.29 -2.97 -8.41
N PRO A 204 -6.96 -2.16 -9.26
CA PRO A 204 -6.95 -2.39 -10.71
C PRO A 204 -5.55 -2.39 -11.35
N LEU A 205 -4.69 -1.43 -10.99
CA LEU A 205 -3.36 -1.33 -11.59
C LEU A 205 -2.37 -2.34 -10.99
N LEU A 206 -2.56 -2.72 -9.72
CA LEU A 206 -1.77 -3.79 -9.10
C LEU A 206 -2.16 -5.16 -9.66
N ALA A 207 -3.46 -5.40 -9.90
CA ALA A 207 -3.96 -6.58 -10.59
C ALA A 207 -3.42 -6.69 -12.02
N LEU A 208 -3.39 -5.58 -12.76
CA LEU A 208 -2.82 -5.53 -14.11
C LEU A 208 -1.37 -6.05 -14.15
N VAL A 209 -0.55 -5.78 -13.13
CA VAL A 209 0.82 -6.31 -13.06
C VAL A 209 0.83 -7.84 -13.07
N ALA A 210 -0.06 -8.47 -12.30
CA ALA A 210 -0.17 -9.92 -12.24
C ALA A 210 -0.68 -10.54 -13.56
N LEU A 211 -1.54 -9.83 -14.31
CA LEU A 211 -2.10 -10.31 -15.56
C LEU A 211 -1.08 -10.47 -16.70
N PHE A 212 0.11 -9.88 -16.58
CA PHE A 212 1.18 -10.07 -17.56
C PHE A 212 1.90 -11.42 -17.48
N ASP A 213 1.66 -12.22 -16.45
CA ASP A 213 2.25 -13.55 -16.29
C ASP A 213 1.17 -14.56 -15.88
N ARG A 214 1.05 -15.69 -16.60
CA ARG A 214 -0.03 -16.66 -16.38
C ARG A 214 -0.07 -17.23 -14.96
N ARG A 215 1.10 -17.44 -14.33
CA ARG A 215 1.17 -18.00 -12.98
C ARG A 215 0.75 -16.97 -11.93
N ARG A 216 1.18 -15.72 -12.07
CA ARG A 216 0.69 -14.59 -11.26
C ARG A 216 -0.81 -14.37 -11.46
N ALA A 217 -1.29 -14.38 -12.70
CA ALA A 217 -2.71 -14.24 -13.01
C ALA A 217 -3.54 -15.33 -12.31
N ALA A 218 -3.09 -16.59 -12.32
CA ALA A 218 -3.75 -17.67 -11.59
C ALA A 218 -3.80 -17.41 -10.06
N GLY A 219 -2.70 -16.94 -9.48
CA GLY A 219 -2.66 -16.57 -8.06
C GLY A 219 -3.58 -15.41 -7.71
N LEU A 220 -3.62 -14.38 -8.55
CA LEU A 220 -4.53 -13.24 -8.44
C LEU A 220 -5.99 -13.71 -8.46
N LEU A 221 -6.37 -14.48 -9.48
CA LEU A 221 -7.73 -14.99 -9.63
C LEU A 221 -8.14 -15.88 -8.45
N CYS A 222 -7.22 -16.69 -7.93
CA CYS A 222 -7.45 -17.50 -6.73
C CYS A 222 -7.77 -16.62 -5.51
N ALA A 223 -7.00 -15.56 -5.26
CA ALA A 223 -7.24 -14.65 -4.14
C ALA A 223 -8.59 -13.91 -4.30
N VAL A 224 -8.87 -13.40 -5.50
CA VAL A 224 -10.14 -12.73 -5.82
C VAL A 224 -11.32 -13.68 -5.60
N ALA A 225 -11.22 -14.93 -6.08
CA ALA A 225 -12.26 -15.93 -5.88
C ALA A 225 -12.49 -16.24 -4.40
N VAL A 226 -11.44 -16.41 -3.61
CA VAL A 226 -11.55 -16.65 -2.16
C VAL A 226 -12.21 -15.47 -1.45
N ILE A 227 -11.84 -14.23 -1.78
CA ILE A 227 -12.44 -13.02 -1.19
C ILE A 227 -13.92 -12.90 -1.60
N ALA A 228 -14.25 -13.15 -2.87
CA ALA A 228 -15.61 -13.08 -3.37
C ALA A 228 -16.50 -14.17 -2.75
N LEU A 229 -16.03 -15.42 -2.70
CA LEU A 229 -16.74 -16.53 -2.07
C LEU A 229 -16.89 -16.32 -0.57
N GLY A 230 -15.85 -15.82 0.10
CA GLY A 230 -15.93 -15.48 1.53
C GLY A 230 -16.92 -14.35 1.81
N SER A 231 -16.97 -13.33 0.95
CA SER A 231 -17.95 -12.25 1.06
C SER A 231 -19.37 -12.78 0.84
N PHE A 232 -19.57 -13.59 -0.21
CA PHE A 232 -20.87 -14.22 -0.50
C PHE A 232 -21.33 -15.15 0.62
N ALA A 233 -20.44 -15.98 1.16
CA ALA A 233 -20.74 -16.88 2.27
C ALA A 233 -21.09 -16.12 3.56
N LEU A 234 -20.53 -14.93 3.76
CA LEU A 234 -20.78 -14.10 4.93
C LEU A 234 -22.14 -13.39 4.88
N VAL A 235 -22.45 -12.71 3.77
CA VAL A 235 -23.62 -11.81 3.69
C VAL A 235 -24.76 -12.32 2.82
N GLY A 236 -24.56 -13.45 2.13
CA GLY A 236 -25.53 -14.01 1.20
C GLY A 236 -25.72 -13.16 -0.06
N ILE A 237 -26.66 -13.60 -0.91
CA ILE A 237 -26.95 -12.93 -2.19
C ILE A 237 -27.50 -11.52 -1.98
N ASP A 238 -28.40 -11.35 -1.00
CA ASP A 238 -29.05 -10.08 -0.72
C ASP A 238 -28.08 -9.05 -0.12
N GLY A 239 -27.13 -9.50 0.69
CA GLY A 239 -26.05 -8.64 1.17
C GLY A 239 -25.13 -8.18 0.04
N MET A 240 -24.74 -9.10 -0.84
CA MET A 240 -23.91 -8.76 -2.00
C MET A 240 -24.63 -7.81 -2.97
N ALA A 241 -25.94 -7.92 -3.14
CA ALA A 241 -26.74 -7.02 -3.96
C ALA A 241 -26.81 -5.59 -3.40
N ARG A 242 -26.70 -5.41 -2.07
CA ARG A 242 -26.68 -4.10 -1.41
C ARG A 242 -25.31 -3.40 -1.49
N TYR A 243 -24.23 -4.17 -1.66
CA TYR A 243 -22.86 -3.64 -1.62
C TYR A 243 -22.55 -2.56 -2.69
N PRO A 244 -22.99 -2.67 -3.96
CA PRO A 244 -22.78 -1.61 -4.94
C PRO A 244 -23.41 -0.26 -4.54
N HIS A 245 -24.56 -0.28 -3.87
CA HIS A 245 -25.20 0.93 -3.38
C HIS A 245 -24.37 1.58 -2.27
N LEU A 246 -23.81 0.80 -1.34
CA LEU A 246 -22.88 1.30 -0.32
C LEU A 246 -21.67 1.99 -0.96
N LEU A 247 -21.02 1.33 -1.93
CA LEU A 247 -19.90 1.92 -2.67
C LEU A 247 -20.27 3.22 -3.37
N SER A 248 -21.50 3.31 -3.91
CA SER A 248 -21.96 4.51 -4.62
C SER A 248 -22.10 5.72 -3.70
N ILE A 249 -22.55 5.52 -2.45
CA ILE A 249 -22.66 6.61 -1.46
C ILE A 249 -21.27 7.19 -1.18
N THR A 250 -20.30 6.35 -0.83
CA THR A 250 -18.94 6.79 -0.50
C THR A 250 -18.21 7.38 -1.72
N ALA A 251 -18.47 6.88 -2.92
CA ALA A 251 -17.90 7.45 -4.14
C ALA A 251 -18.33 8.90 -4.42
N THR A 252 -19.46 9.34 -3.84
CA THR A 252 -19.94 10.72 -3.97
C THR A 252 -19.40 11.67 -2.91
N GLU A 253 -18.89 11.15 -1.79
CA GLU A 253 -18.35 11.97 -0.71
C GLU A 253 -16.96 12.52 -1.08
N LEU A 254 -16.83 13.85 -1.06
CA LEU A 254 -15.57 14.56 -1.20
C LEU A 254 -14.94 14.72 0.19
N LEU A 255 -14.02 13.84 0.57
CA LEU A 255 -13.30 13.98 1.84
C LEU A 255 -11.95 14.68 1.62
N PRO A 256 -11.76 15.95 2.00
CA PRO A 256 -10.41 16.51 2.10
C PRO A 256 -9.64 15.83 3.23
N PRO A 257 -8.37 15.44 3.05
CA PRO A 257 -7.49 15.54 1.86
C PRO A 257 -7.42 14.29 0.94
N GLU A 258 -7.59 14.47 -0.38
CA GLU A 258 -7.45 13.41 -1.41
C GLU A 258 -6.19 13.58 -2.28
N LEU A 259 -5.47 12.50 -2.54
CA LEU A 259 -4.24 12.41 -3.35
C LEU A 259 -4.49 12.10 -4.83
N GLY A 260 -5.67 11.60 -5.18
CA GLY A 260 -6.04 11.21 -6.55
C GLY A 260 -6.16 12.40 -7.52
N LEU A 261 -5.88 12.17 -8.80
CA LEU A 261 -6.10 13.16 -9.85
C LEU A 261 -7.59 13.43 -10.13
N PRO A 262 -8.49 12.41 -10.17
CA PRO A 262 -9.92 12.66 -10.37
C PRO A 262 -10.54 13.63 -9.34
N PRO A 263 -10.37 13.45 -8.00
CA PRO A 263 -10.91 14.39 -7.03
C PRO A 263 -10.28 15.78 -7.10
N LEU A 264 -9.00 15.88 -7.48
CA LEU A 264 -8.35 17.18 -7.71
C LEU A 264 -9.04 17.95 -8.84
N VAL A 265 -9.24 17.31 -9.99
CA VAL A 265 -9.92 17.93 -11.14
C VAL A 265 -11.35 18.29 -10.77
N ARG A 266 -12.05 17.43 -10.03
CA ARG A 266 -13.41 17.68 -9.53
C ARG A 266 -13.50 18.97 -8.72
N ARG A 267 -12.55 19.19 -7.80
CA ARG A 267 -12.48 20.42 -6.97
C ARG A 267 -12.18 21.67 -7.78
N LEU A 268 -11.40 21.55 -8.85
CA LEU A 268 -11.06 22.68 -9.72
C LEU A 268 -12.20 23.06 -10.68
N VAL A 269 -12.96 22.07 -11.14
CA VAL A 269 -14.07 22.26 -12.09
C VAL A 269 -15.40 22.55 -11.38
N GLY A 270 -15.54 22.17 -10.10
CA GLY A 270 -16.71 22.49 -9.28
C GLY A 270 -17.95 21.66 -9.61
N GLY A 271 -17.81 20.34 -9.75
CA GLY A 271 -18.93 19.46 -10.08
C GLY A 271 -19.04 18.21 -9.19
N ASP A 272 -20.22 17.97 -8.63
CA ASP A 272 -20.53 16.75 -7.87
C ASP A 272 -21.04 15.60 -8.75
N ASP A 273 -20.90 15.73 -10.07
CA ASP A 273 -21.42 14.77 -11.03
C ASP A 273 -20.64 13.44 -10.98
N VAL A 274 -21.34 12.38 -10.57
CA VAL A 274 -20.86 10.99 -10.51
C VAL A 274 -20.33 10.51 -11.87
N MET A 275 -20.96 10.93 -12.97
CA MET A 275 -20.55 10.57 -14.33
C MET A 275 -19.19 11.20 -14.66
N LEU A 276 -18.99 12.48 -14.31
CA LEU A 276 -17.70 13.15 -14.48
C LEU A 276 -16.61 12.48 -13.65
N ASN A 277 -16.88 12.18 -12.37
CA ASN A 277 -15.91 11.50 -11.50
C ASN A 277 -15.52 10.12 -12.07
N THR A 278 -16.50 9.35 -12.53
CA THR A 278 -16.29 8.04 -13.16
C THR A 278 -15.46 8.17 -14.42
N ALA A 279 -15.78 9.11 -15.30
CA ALA A 279 -15.03 9.34 -16.55
C ALA A 279 -13.57 9.75 -16.27
N LEU A 280 -13.34 10.64 -15.29
CA LEU A 280 -12.00 11.05 -14.88
C LEU A 280 -11.20 9.88 -14.28
N ALA A 281 -11.82 9.06 -13.43
CA ALA A 281 -11.20 7.88 -12.86
C ALA A 281 -10.83 6.86 -13.95
N VAL A 282 -11.75 6.56 -14.87
CA VAL A 282 -11.49 5.68 -16.02
C VAL A 282 -10.33 6.20 -16.87
N ALA A 283 -10.34 7.49 -17.21
CA ALA A 283 -9.25 8.10 -17.97
C ALA A 283 -7.91 8.00 -17.23
N ALA A 284 -7.87 8.29 -15.92
CA ALA A 284 -6.67 8.18 -15.11
C ALA A 284 -6.17 6.73 -15.00
N PHE A 285 -7.07 5.75 -14.84
CA PHE A 285 -6.73 4.33 -14.84
C PHE A 285 -6.20 3.87 -16.19
N LEU A 286 -6.74 4.33 -17.32
CA LEU A 286 -6.22 4.00 -18.66
C LEU A 286 -4.81 4.57 -18.87
N ILE A 287 -4.57 5.81 -18.45
CA ILE A 287 -3.23 6.43 -18.49
C ILE A 287 -2.26 5.64 -17.59
N GLY A 288 -2.69 5.28 -16.38
CA GLY A 288 -1.92 4.47 -15.45
C GLY A 288 -1.60 3.08 -16.00
N ALA A 289 -2.59 2.41 -16.58
CA ALA A 289 -2.44 1.09 -17.20
C ALA A 289 -1.43 1.14 -18.35
N PHE A 290 -1.52 2.16 -19.21
CA PHE A 290 -0.54 2.39 -20.27
C PHE A 290 0.86 2.64 -19.69
N ALA A 291 0.99 3.47 -18.65
CA ALA A 291 2.27 3.74 -18.00
C ALA A 291 2.90 2.48 -17.37
N VAL A 292 2.08 1.63 -16.74
CA VAL A 292 2.50 0.34 -16.16
C VAL A 292 2.93 -0.62 -17.28
N ALA A 293 2.16 -0.73 -18.36
CA ALA A 293 2.43 -1.66 -19.46
C ALA A 293 3.67 -1.27 -20.29
N ARG A 294 3.93 0.03 -20.46
CA ARG A 294 4.94 0.54 -21.40
C ARG A 294 6.37 0.32 -20.92
N GLY A 295 7.21 -0.33 -21.73
CA GLY A 295 8.68 -0.17 -21.65
C GLY A 295 9.42 -0.98 -20.60
N SER A 296 8.79 -1.95 -19.93
CA SER A 296 9.50 -2.99 -19.18
C SER A 296 8.65 -4.25 -19.08
N SER A 297 9.27 -5.41 -19.30
CA SER A 297 8.69 -6.73 -18.98
C SER A 297 8.92 -7.16 -17.54
N ASP A 298 9.77 -6.42 -16.80
CA ASP A 298 10.15 -6.73 -15.44
C ASP A 298 9.01 -6.44 -14.44
N HIS A 299 8.71 -7.45 -13.61
CA HIS A 299 7.69 -7.42 -12.57
C HIS A 299 7.93 -6.30 -11.55
N VAL A 300 9.20 -6.09 -11.15
CA VAL A 300 9.54 -5.11 -10.12
C VAL A 300 9.26 -3.69 -10.64
N THR A 301 9.72 -3.38 -11.86
CA THR A 301 9.48 -2.10 -12.51
C THR A 301 8.00 -1.81 -12.67
N ARG A 302 7.21 -2.79 -13.11
CA ARG A 302 5.74 -2.64 -13.27
C ARG A 302 5.05 -2.40 -11.93
N THR A 303 5.42 -3.16 -10.89
CA THR A 303 4.85 -2.99 -9.54
C THR A 303 5.16 -1.60 -8.97
N VAL A 304 6.39 -1.12 -9.15
CA VAL A 304 6.80 0.23 -8.72
C VAL A 304 5.98 1.33 -9.43
N ARG A 305 5.71 1.17 -10.73
CA ARG A 305 4.85 2.12 -11.46
C ARG A 305 3.39 2.02 -11.01
N ALA A 306 2.89 0.79 -10.87
CA ALA A 306 1.53 0.53 -10.43
C ALA A 306 1.29 1.11 -9.05
N SER A 307 2.25 1.05 -8.12
CA SER A 307 2.09 1.63 -6.79
C SER A 307 1.92 3.15 -6.80
N ILE A 308 2.54 3.86 -7.75
CA ILE A 308 2.33 5.32 -7.91
C ILE A 308 0.96 5.58 -8.55
N TRP A 309 0.70 4.93 -9.68
CA TRP A 309 -0.51 5.20 -10.46
C TRP A 309 -1.78 4.71 -9.78
N SER A 310 -1.73 3.71 -8.90
CA SER A 310 -2.89 3.27 -8.13
C SER A 310 -3.41 4.37 -7.22
N VAL A 311 -2.51 5.19 -6.64
CA VAL A 311 -2.90 6.36 -5.83
C VAL A 311 -3.33 7.53 -6.72
N LEU A 312 -2.60 7.80 -7.81
CA LEU A 312 -2.94 8.91 -8.71
C LEU A 312 -4.26 8.70 -9.47
N ALA A 313 -4.59 7.46 -9.83
CA ALA A 313 -5.79 7.13 -10.60
C ALA A 313 -7.01 6.83 -9.74
N ALA A 314 -6.82 6.56 -8.45
CA ALA A 314 -7.92 6.25 -7.56
C ALA A 314 -8.91 7.44 -7.46
N PRO A 315 -10.22 7.18 -7.61
CA PRO A 315 -11.26 8.20 -7.46
C PRO A 315 -11.32 8.73 -6.03
N HIS A 316 -10.92 7.90 -5.07
CA HIS A 316 -10.79 8.21 -3.67
C HIS A 316 -9.45 7.66 -3.20
N ALA A 317 -8.49 8.53 -2.92
CA ALA A 317 -7.23 8.12 -2.31
C ALA A 317 -6.92 9.13 -1.23
N LEU A 318 -6.94 8.72 0.02
CA LEU A 318 -6.75 9.61 1.15
C LEU A 318 -5.27 9.67 1.54
N LEU A 319 -4.89 10.54 2.47
CA LEU A 319 -3.49 10.64 2.89
C LEU A 319 -2.89 9.32 3.38
N HIS A 320 -3.68 8.47 4.03
CA HIS A 320 -3.22 7.15 4.48
C HIS A 320 -2.92 6.18 3.32
N ASP A 321 -3.44 6.42 2.10
CA ASP A 321 -3.07 5.66 0.89
C ASP A 321 -1.70 6.07 0.35
N GLY A 322 -1.14 7.18 0.81
CA GLY A 322 0.19 7.66 0.45
C GLY A 322 1.34 6.73 0.89
N VAL A 323 1.05 5.64 1.60
CA VAL A 323 2.02 4.56 1.91
C VAL A 323 2.26 3.63 0.71
N ILE A 324 1.27 3.48 -0.17
CA ILE A 324 1.31 2.53 -1.29
C ILE A 324 2.49 2.79 -2.25
N PRO A 325 2.87 4.04 -2.57
CA PRO A 325 4.00 4.36 -3.44
C PRO A 325 5.38 4.10 -2.83
N TYR A 326 5.50 3.52 -1.63
CA TYR A 326 6.78 3.23 -0.99
C TYR A 326 7.73 2.33 -1.80
N PRO A 327 7.29 1.38 -2.65
CA PRO A 327 8.18 0.70 -3.59
C PRO A 327 8.94 1.67 -4.50
N ALA A 328 8.27 2.73 -4.98
CA ALA A 328 8.90 3.77 -5.79
C ALA A 328 9.86 4.63 -5.00
N VAL A 329 9.50 5.00 -3.76
CA VAL A 329 10.41 5.72 -2.85
C VAL A 329 11.66 4.89 -2.59
N ALA A 330 11.50 3.60 -2.27
CA ALA A 330 12.60 2.68 -2.02
C ALA A 330 13.51 2.55 -3.25
N ALA A 331 12.94 2.35 -4.45
CA ALA A 331 13.69 2.29 -5.70
C ALA A 331 14.44 3.59 -6.04
N ARG A 332 14.06 4.72 -5.44
CA ARG A 332 14.65 6.06 -5.67
C ARG A 332 15.45 6.59 -4.49
N ALA A 333 15.52 5.85 -3.40
CA ALA A 333 16.32 6.20 -2.23
C ALA A 333 17.81 6.00 -2.54
N THR A 334 18.40 6.95 -3.27
CA THR A 334 19.82 6.97 -3.61
C THR A 334 20.61 7.77 -2.58
N THR A 335 20.06 8.91 -2.13
CA THR A 335 20.67 9.82 -1.16
C THR A 335 19.71 10.18 -0.03
N THR A 336 20.26 10.60 1.10
CA THR A 336 19.49 11.07 2.27
C THR A 336 18.68 12.31 1.91
N ARG A 337 19.27 13.23 1.13
CA ARG A 337 18.62 14.46 0.67
C ARG A 337 17.40 14.16 -0.20
N ALA A 338 17.51 13.21 -1.13
CA ALA A 338 16.38 12.80 -1.96
C ALA A 338 15.25 12.22 -1.11
N THR A 339 15.58 11.30 -0.19
CA THR A 339 14.60 10.69 0.72
C THR A 339 13.89 11.73 1.59
N TRP A 340 14.62 12.72 2.12
CA TRP A 340 14.04 13.84 2.87
C TRP A 340 13.15 14.74 2.02
N LEU A 341 13.53 15.03 0.78
CA LEU A 341 12.69 15.82 -0.13
C LEU A 341 11.36 15.11 -0.40
N TRP A 342 11.36 13.78 -0.57
CA TRP A 342 10.15 12.99 -0.72
C TRP A 342 9.27 13.05 0.54
N ALA A 343 9.86 12.85 1.72
CA ALA A 343 9.15 12.95 2.98
C ALA A 343 8.55 14.34 3.19
N ALA A 344 9.37 15.40 3.07
CA ALA A 344 8.96 16.78 3.28
C ALA A 344 7.89 17.24 2.28
N SER A 345 7.99 16.84 1.01
CA SER A 345 6.95 17.14 0.02
C SER A 345 5.64 16.40 0.30
N GLY A 346 5.69 15.16 0.78
CA GLY A 346 4.50 14.45 1.27
C GLY A 346 3.85 15.16 2.46
N VAL A 347 4.64 15.59 3.46
CA VAL A 347 4.17 16.38 4.61
C VAL A 347 3.51 17.67 4.14
N ALA A 348 4.21 18.45 3.31
CA ALA A 348 3.71 19.73 2.83
C ALA A 348 2.39 19.59 2.07
N VAL A 349 2.27 18.55 1.23
CA VAL A 349 1.01 18.25 0.54
C VAL A 349 -0.10 17.92 1.53
N GLY A 350 0.15 17.06 2.51
CA GLY A 350 -0.85 16.73 3.53
C GLY A 350 -1.32 17.95 4.31
N VAL A 351 -0.41 18.85 4.69
CA VAL A 351 -0.75 20.10 5.39
C VAL A 351 -1.57 21.04 4.50
N ILE A 352 -1.16 21.25 3.24
CA ILE A 352 -1.86 22.14 2.30
C ILE A 352 -3.26 21.62 1.99
N GLN A 353 -3.38 20.31 1.72
CA GLN A 353 -4.69 19.69 1.47
C GLN A 353 -5.57 19.67 2.72
N GLY A 354 -4.99 19.49 3.91
CA GLY A 354 -5.69 19.61 5.19
C GLY A 354 -6.20 21.03 5.46
N ALA A 355 -5.54 22.05 4.92
CA ALA A 355 -6.03 23.43 4.91
C ALA A 355 -7.12 23.71 3.84
N GLY A 356 -7.62 22.66 3.17
CA GLY A 356 -8.67 22.77 2.15
C GLY A 356 -8.17 23.20 0.77
N ILE A 357 -6.86 23.36 0.57
CA ILE A 357 -6.31 23.80 -0.72
C ILE A 357 -6.12 22.57 -1.62
N PRO A 358 -6.83 22.47 -2.77
CA PRO A 358 -6.71 21.34 -3.66
C PRO A 358 -5.39 21.42 -4.44
N ILE A 359 -4.39 20.65 -4.03
CA ILE A 359 -3.14 20.51 -4.78
C ILE A 359 -2.94 19.07 -5.20
N ALA A 360 -2.37 18.87 -6.40
CA ALA A 360 -1.84 17.58 -6.77
C ALA A 360 -0.77 17.16 -5.75
N ALA A 361 -0.45 15.87 -5.70
CA ALA A 361 0.72 15.37 -4.99
C ALA A 361 1.97 15.49 -5.90
N PRO A 362 2.70 16.63 -5.94
CA PRO A 362 3.87 16.82 -6.80
C PRO A 362 4.94 15.75 -6.57
N TRP A 363 4.99 15.17 -5.37
CA TRP A 363 5.91 14.10 -5.04
C TRP A 363 5.60 12.80 -5.81
N LEU A 364 4.33 12.46 -6.03
CA LEU A 364 3.95 11.32 -6.87
C LEU A 364 4.30 11.55 -8.34
N LEU A 365 4.02 12.76 -8.84
CA LEU A 365 4.31 13.13 -10.22
C LEU A 365 5.81 13.16 -10.50
N SER A 366 6.61 13.63 -9.55
CA SER A 366 8.07 13.66 -9.70
C SER A 366 8.72 12.30 -9.50
N LEU A 367 8.19 11.42 -8.64
CA LEU A 367 8.62 10.01 -8.58
C LEU A 367 8.43 9.33 -9.95
N TRP A 368 7.28 9.55 -10.58
CA TRP A 368 6.99 9.04 -11.91
C TRP A 368 7.88 9.67 -13.00
N ALA A 369 8.10 10.98 -12.97
CA ALA A 369 8.96 11.65 -13.94
C ALA A 369 10.42 11.17 -13.85
N ALA A 370 10.92 10.92 -12.64
CA ALA A 370 12.23 10.33 -12.41
C ALA A 370 12.32 8.89 -12.94
N GLU A 371 11.22 8.15 -12.87
CA GLU A 371 11.10 6.79 -13.38
C GLU A 371 11.31 6.71 -14.90
N ARG A 372 10.66 7.59 -15.65
CA ARG A 372 10.84 7.70 -17.11
C ARG A 372 12.27 8.02 -17.54
N ARG A 373 13.05 8.74 -16.73
CA ARG A 373 14.43 9.13 -17.08
C ARG A 373 15.40 7.95 -16.95
N ALA A 374 15.23 7.10 -15.94
CA ALA A 374 16.14 5.96 -15.72
C ALA A 374 16.02 4.88 -16.80
N GLY A 375 14.83 4.69 -17.38
CA GLY A 375 14.63 3.74 -18.48
C GLY A 375 15.32 4.14 -19.78
N LYS A 376 15.74 5.41 -19.93
CA LYS A 376 16.46 5.89 -21.12
C LYS A 376 17.98 5.73 -21.03
N SER A 377 18.55 5.59 -19.82
CA SER A 377 20.00 5.54 -19.61
C SER A 377 20.59 4.13 -19.59
N THR A 378 19.78 3.10 -19.77
CA THR A 378 20.19 1.68 -19.71
C THR A 378 20.03 0.95 -21.06
N GLY A 379 19.84 1.70 -22.15
CA GLY A 379 19.99 1.17 -23.50
C GLY A 379 21.47 0.95 -23.82
N PHE A 380 21.99 -0.20 -23.37
CA PHE A 380 23.17 -0.85 -23.95
C PHE A 380 22.74 -1.66 -25.18
#